data_AF-A0A2H1EG61-F1
#
_entry.id   AF-A0A2H1EG61-F1
#
_cell.length_a   1.000
_cell.length_b   1.000
_cell.length_c   1.000
_cell.angle_alpha   90.00
_cell.angle_beta   90.00
_cell.angle_gamma   90.00
#
_symmetry.space_group_name_H-M   'P 1'
#
loop_
_entity.id
_entity.type
_entity.pdbx_description
1 polymer ?
#
loop_
_entity_poly.entity_id
_entity_poly.type
_entity_poly.pdbx_seq_one_letter_code
_entity_poly.pdbx_strand_id
1 'polypeptide(L)'
;MASFSSVVCVLCVVVFSAVFMPINAESQIPNWVKTNAKLWNQGQISDDEFIKGLQFLIENKILIIPLGSVISHDNKIPSWIKNNAGLWANDVISNDEFVSGIQYLLSSGIITISQDNVVTNCSQLATAADKETCYEQLAYDTKIKNSIQAATPYVIGPVTFYYVNSESQDADDGKTILTIHFVVKNNSDHQVTMTCQNRDSCSYVLSDGQHDISYSTNTLIYGSMTLVPNDTKFLDWTFYDVIDPSKNYSFVIKEQWGTGSIPVKFS
;
A
#
# COMPACT_ATOMS: atom_id res chain seq x y z
N MET A 1 -52.70 60.85 -21.53
CA MET A 1 -53.60 59.82 -20.97
C MET A 1 -52.78 58.54 -20.82
N ALA A 2 -52.75 57.97 -19.61
CA ALA A 2 -52.51 56.57 -19.20
C ALA A 2 -51.43 55.74 -19.95
N SER A 3 -50.55 54.94 -19.34
CA SER A 3 -50.71 54.05 -18.19
C SER A 3 -49.35 53.47 -17.76
N PHE A 4 -49.24 53.21 -16.45
CA PHE A 4 -48.26 52.43 -15.67
C PHE A 4 -47.77 51.12 -16.32
N SER A 5 -46.54 50.67 -16.03
CA SER A 5 -46.28 49.74 -14.90
C SER A 5 -44.83 49.23 -14.85
N SER A 6 -44.32 49.21 -13.61
CA SER A 6 -43.08 48.68 -13.06
C SER A 6 -42.60 47.32 -13.56
N VAL A 7 -41.28 47.13 -13.70
CA VAL A 7 -40.54 46.02 -13.06
C VAL A 7 -39.17 46.51 -12.61
N VAL A 8 -38.95 46.39 -11.30
CA VAL A 8 -37.70 46.62 -10.57
C VAL A 8 -36.69 45.52 -10.94
N CYS A 9 -35.53 45.89 -11.47
CA CYS A 9 -34.43 44.97 -11.75
C CYS A 9 -33.56 44.88 -10.49
N VAL A 10 -33.66 43.76 -9.77
CA VAL A 10 -32.90 43.48 -8.54
C VAL A 10 -31.44 43.23 -8.88
N LEU A 11 -30.55 43.96 -8.20
CA LEU A 11 -29.10 43.77 -8.17
C LEU A 11 -28.70 42.35 -7.76
N CYS A 12 -27.79 41.73 -8.50
CA CYS A 12 -26.93 40.67 -7.98
C CYS A 12 -25.47 41.13 -8.02
N VAL A 13 -24.97 41.57 -6.86
CA VAL A 13 -23.54 41.77 -6.61
C VAL A 13 -22.91 40.38 -6.58
N VAL A 14 -22.08 40.07 -7.58
CA VAL A 14 -21.30 38.83 -7.62
C VAL A 14 -20.13 39.01 -6.65
N VAL A 15 -20.31 38.54 -5.42
CA VAL A 15 -19.21 38.34 -4.47
C VAL A 15 -18.48 37.09 -4.91
N PHE A 16 -17.26 37.25 -5.43
CA PHE A 16 -16.39 36.15 -5.82
C PHE A 16 -15.82 35.50 -4.55
N SER A 17 -16.65 34.72 -3.87
CA SER A 17 -16.19 33.79 -2.84
C SER A 17 -15.41 32.70 -3.59
N ALA A 18 -14.09 32.68 -3.40
CA ALA A 18 -13.27 31.54 -3.80
C ALA A 18 -13.72 30.33 -2.97
N VAL A 19 -14.72 29.62 -3.48
CA VAL A 19 -15.09 28.29 -3.01
C VAL A 19 -13.92 27.39 -3.39
N PHE A 20 -13.11 27.08 -2.39
CA PHE A 20 -12.11 26.03 -2.46
C PHE A 20 -12.87 24.73 -2.78
N MET A 21 -12.90 24.33 -4.06
CA MET A 21 -13.43 23.03 -4.43
C MET A 21 -12.49 21.97 -3.85
N PRO A 22 -12.97 21.02 -3.05
CA PRO A 22 -12.16 19.86 -2.70
C PRO A 22 -11.89 19.09 -4.01
N ILE A 23 -10.62 18.78 -4.26
CA ILE A 23 -10.22 17.89 -5.35
C ILE A 23 -10.70 16.49 -4.95
N ASN A 24 -11.92 16.15 -5.36
CA ASN A 24 -12.43 14.79 -5.21
C ASN A 24 -11.76 13.96 -6.31
N ALA A 25 -10.68 13.26 -5.97
CA ALA A 25 -10.08 12.27 -6.83
C ALA A 25 -10.99 11.03 -6.84
N GLU A 26 -12.12 11.14 -7.53
CA GLU A 26 -12.93 9.98 -7.89
C GLU A 26 -12.04 9.10 -8.76
N SER A 27 -11.50 8.00 -8.20
CA SER A 27 -10.67 7.10 -8.97
C SER A 27 -11.51 6.58 -10.14
N GLN A 28 -11.12 6.94 -11.36
CA GLN A 28 -11.87 6.66 -12.58
C GLN A 28 -11.77 5.17 -12.90
N ILE A 29 -12.61 4.34 -12.26
CA ILE A 29 -12.81 2.97 -12.71
C ILE A 29 -13.51 3.03 -14.08
N PRO A 30 -12.88 2.55 -15.18
CA PRO A 30 -13.46 2.65 -16.50
C PRO A 30 -14.80 1.89 -16.63
N ASN A 31 -15.71 2.43 -17.44
CA ASN A 31 -17.06 1.87 -17.62
C ASN A 31 -17.06 0.41 -18.13
N TRP A 32 -16.01 -0.02 -18.84
CA TRP A 32 -15.90 -1.42 -19.29
C TRP A 32 -15.79 -2.39 -18.11
N VAL A 33 -15.27 -1.95 -16.97
CA VAL A 33 -15.18 -2.77 -15.74
C VAL A 33 -16.56 -2.99 -15.13
N LYS A 34 -17.38 -1.94 -15.06
CA LYS A 34 -18.80 -2.06 -14.65
C LYS A 34 -19.58 -2.99 -15.57
N THR A 35 -19.26 -2.95 -16.87
CA THR A 35 -19.83 -3.86 -17.86
C THR A 35 -19.47 -5.32 -17.53
N ASN A 36 -18.21 -5.61 -17.24
CA ASN A 36 -17.77 -6.96 -16.85
C ASN A 36 -18.40 -7.41 -15.51
N ALA A 37 -18.53 -6.53 -14.52
CA ALA A 37 -19.22 -6.82 -13.26
C ALA A 37 -20.69 -7.18 -13.46
N LYS A 38 -21.39 -6.50 -14.38
CA LYS A 38 -22.77 -6.83 -14.78
C LYS A 38 -22.86 -8.21 -15.43
N LEU A 39 -21.96 -8.51 -16.37
CA LEU A 39 -21.91 -9.81 -17.04
C LEU A 39 -21.64 -10.95 -16.04
N TRP A 40 -20.78 -10.69 -15.05
CA TRP A 40 -20.47 -11.68 -14.01
C TRP A 40 -21.65 -11.94 -13.08
N ASN A 41 -22.35 -10.87 -12.66
CA ASN A 41 -23.59 -10.98 -11.88
C ASN A 41 -24.66 -11.81 -12.62
N GLN A 42 -24.78 -11.63 -13.93
CA GLN A 42 -25.73 -12.35 -14.79
C GLN A 42 -25.29 -13.78 -15.13
N GLY A 43 -24.12 -14.22 -14.64
CA GLY A 43 -23.55 -15.53 -14.94
C GLY A 43 -23.08 -15.70 -16.39
N GLN A 44 -22.92 -14.59 -17.11
CA GLN A 44 -22.47 -14.58 -18.52
C GLN A 44 -20.95 -14.67 -18.66
N ILE A 45 -20.20 -14.29 -17.61
CA ILE A 45 -18.79 -14.61 -17.48
C ILE A 45 -18.56 -15.42 -16.20
N SER A 46 -17.56 -16.30 -16.25
CA SER A 46 -17.13 -17.16 -15.16
C SER A 46 -16.39 -16.40 -14.05
N ASP A 47 -16.23 -17.04 -12.89
CA ASP A 47 -15.45 -16.51 -11.78
C ASP A 47 -14.00 -16.27 -12.19
N ASP A 48 -13.40 -17.20 -12.94
CA ASP A 48 -12.03 -17.09 -13.45
C ASP A 48 -11.85 -15.93 -14.43
N GLU A 49 -12.82 -15.71 -15.34
CA GLU A 49 -12.79 -14.60 -16.29
C GLU A 49 -12.93 -13.24 -15.58
N PHE A 50 -13.77 -13.18 -14.55
CA PHE A 50 -13.91 -11.97 -13.74
C PHE A 50 -12.65 -11.69 -12.92
N ILE A 51 -12.05 -12.73 -12.30
CA ILE A 51 -10.76 -12.62 -11.59
C ILE A 51 -9.68 -12.08 -12.52
N LYS A 52 -9.52 -12.62 -13.73
CA LYS A 52 -8.55 -12.11 -14.73
C LYS A 52 -8.78 -10.63 -15.07
N GLY A 53 -10.04 -10.19 -15.12
CA GLY A 53 -10.39 -8.78 -15.24
C GLY A 53 -9.90 -7.94 -14.05
N LEU A 54 -10.07 -8.41 -12.82
CA LEU A 54 -9.54 -7.74 -11.62
C LEU A 54 -8.02 -7.71 -11.62
N GLN A 55 -7.35 -8.80 -12.03
CA GLN A 55 -5.90 -8.86 -12.17
C GLN A 55 -5.40 -7.77 -13.11
N PHE A 56 -6.00 -7.66 -14.29
CA PHE A 56 -5.66 -6.62 -15.26
C PHE A 56 -5.80 -5.22 -14.68
N LEU A 57 -6.85 -4.96 -13.90
CA LEU A 57 -7.09 -3.64 -13.29
C LEU A 57 -6.06 -3.27 -12.23
N ILE A 58 -5.63 -4.26 -11.45
CA ILE A 58 -4.59 -4.10 -10.44
C ILE A 58 -3.24 -3.88 -11.12
N GLU A 59 -2.91 -4.68 -12.14
CA GLU A 59 -1.67 -4.54 -12.93
C GLU A 59 -1.57 -3.18 -13.62
N ASN A 60 -2.68 -2.68 -14.17
CA ASN A 60 -2.75 -1.39 -14.86
C ASN A 60 -3.00 -0.20 -13.91
N LYS A 61 -2.94 -0.40 -12.58
CA LYS A 61 -3.13 0.65 -11.56
C LYS A 61 -4.48 1.36 -11.62
N ILE A 62 -5.49 0.70 -12.17
CA ILE A 62 -6.86 1.20 -12.24
C ILE A 62 -7.58 0.97 -10.89
N LEU A 63 -7.21 -0.10 -10.18
CA LEU A 63 -7.74 -0.44 -8.86
C LEU A 63 -6.58 -0.54 -7.85
N ILE A 64 -6.63 0.26 -6.77
CA ILE A 64 -5.61 0.29 -5.71
C ILE A 64 -6.12 -0.53 -4.51
N ILE A 65 -5.35 -1.53 -4.10
CA ILE A 65 -5.69 -2.45 -2.99
C ILE A 65 -4.66 -2.29 -1.86
N PRO A 66 -5.07 -2.09 -0.59
CA PRO A 66 -4.21 -2.04 0.58
C PRO A 66 -3.54 -3.40 0.80
N LEU A 67 -2.35 -3.34 1.39
CA LEU A 67 -1.45 -4.47 1.60
C LEU A 67 -2.08 -5.56 2.48
N GLY A 68 -1.80 -6.85 2.19
CA GLY A 68 -2.03 -7.96 3.12
C GLY A 68 -2.81 -9.19 2.61
N SER A 69 -3.15 -9.28 1.32
CA SER A 69 -3.97 -10.38 0.81
C SER A 69 -3.15 -11.62 0.41
N VAL A 70 -3.45 -12.78 1.00
CA VAL A 70 -2.76 -14.07 0.79
C VAL A 70 -3.75 -15.17 0.34
N ILE A 71 -3.20 -16.19 -0.33
CA ILE A 71 -3.76 -17.08 -1.35
C ILE A 71 -4.31 -18.42 -0.80
N SER A 72 -5.47 -18.87 -1.28
CA SER A 72 -5.90 -20.28 -1.40
C SER A 72 -6.72 -20.54 -2.69
N HIS A 73 -6.64 -21.76 -3.25
CA HIS A 73 -7.07 -22.13 -4.62
C HIS A 73 -8.39 -22.90 -4.72
N ASP A 74 -9.22 -22.97 -3.67
CA ASP A 74 -10.28 -24.00 -3.62
C ASP A 74 -11.72 -23.53 -3.37
N ASN A 75 -12.01 -22.22 -3.30
CA ASN A 75 -13.36 -21.76 -2.98
C ASN A 75 -14.04 -21.05 -4.16
N LYS A 76 -15.12 -21.66 -4.65
CA LYS A 76 -16.10 -21.00 -5.53
C LYS A 76 -16.53 -19.67 -4.91
N ILE A 77 -16.52 -18.61 -5.70
CA ILE A 77 -16.89 -17.27 -5.20
C ILE A 77 -18.36 -17.31 -4.74
N PRO A 78 -18.66 -16.97 -3.48
CA PRO A 78 -20.03 -16.97 -2.99
C PRO A 78 -20.94 -16.04 -3.81
N SER A 79 -22.19 -16.46 -4.07
CA SER A 79 -23.13 -15.68 -4.90
C SER A 79 -23.44 -14.29 -4.36
N TRP A 80 -23.26 -14.04 -3.06
CA TRP A 80 -23.44 -12.71 -2.48
C TRP A 80 -22.37 -11.71 -2.97
N ILE A 81 -21.18 -12.18 -3.38
CA ILE A 81 -20.18 -11.32 -4.04
C ILE A 81 -20.64 -10.88 -5.42
N LYS A 82 -21.22 -11.81 -6.19
CA LYS A 82 -21.79 -11.51 -7.51
C LYS A 82 -22.90 -10.48 -7.42
N ASN A 83 -23.69 -10.52 -6.35
CA ASN A 83 -24.72 -9.52 -6.09
C ASN A 83 -24.12 -8.13 -5.87
N ASN A 84 -23.03 -8.01 -5.10
CA ASN A 84 -22.34 -6.73 -4.89
C ASN A 84 -21.76 -6.16 -6.20
N ALA A 85 -21.23 -7.01 -7.08
CA ALA A 85 -20.79 -6.58 -8.41
C ALA A 85 -21.95 -6.07 -9.29
N GLY A 86 -23.13 -6.68 -9.18
CA GLY A 86 -24.34 -6.20 -9.84
C GLY A 86 -24.85 -4.87 -9.29
N LEU A 87 -24.78 -4.67 -7.97
CA LEU A 87 -25.14 -3.39 -7.34
C LEU A 87 -24.20 -2.28 -7.79
N TRP A 88 -22.91 -2.56 -7.88
CA TRP A 88 -21.92 -1.60 -8.35
C TRP A 88 -22.10 -1.25 -9.83
N ALA A 89 -22.38 -2.25 -10.67
CA ALA A 89 -22.60 -2.04 -12.10
C ALA A 89 -23.88 -1.25 -12.42
N ASN A 90 -24.83 -1.19 -11.48
CA ASN A 90 -26.07 -0.42 -11.60
C ASN A 90 -26.01 0.90 -10.80
N ASP A 91 -24.81 1.35 -10.41
CA ASP A 91 -24.58 2.60 -9.66
C ASP A 91 -25.30 2.67 -8.31
N VAL A 92 -25.63 1.51 -7.71
CA VAL A 92 -26.29 1.42 -6.40
C VAL A 92 -25.28 1.52 -5.25
N ILE A 93 -24.06 1.01 -5.44
CA ILE A 93 -22.92 1.24 -4.56
C ILE A 93 -21.83 1.99 -5.31
N SER A 94 -21.09 2.84 -4.59
CA SER A 94 -20.02 3.68 -5.12
C SER A 94 -18.78 2.86 -5.51
N ASN A 95 -17.87 3.49 -6.27
CA ASN A 95 -16.56 2.88 -6.59
C ASN A 95 -15.78 2.54 -5.32
N ASP A 96 -15.79 3.42 -4.31
CA ASP A 96 -15.06 3.22 -3.07
C ASP A 96 -15.63 2.07 -2.22
N GLU A 97 -16.96 1.95 -2.16
CA GLU A 97 -17.62 0.81 -1.50
C GLU A 97 -17.32 -0.51 -2.21
N PHE A 98 -17.34 -0.51 -3.55
CA PHE A 98 -16.99 -1.70 -4.33
C PHE A 98 -15.53 -2.09 -4.13
N VAL A 99 -14.61 -1.14 -4.19
CA VAL A 99 -13.18 -1.35 -3.97
C VAL A 99 -12.94 -1.88 -2.55
N SER A 100 -13.53 -1.27 -1.53
CA SER A 100 -13.47 -1.74 -0.13
C SER A 100 -14.01 -3.17 0.01
N GLY A 101 -15.08 -3.50 -0.71
CA GLY A 101 -15.59 -4.87 -0.81
C GLY A 101 -14.56 -5.84 -1.39
N ILE A 102 -13.94 -5.51 -2.52
CA ILE A 102 -12.87 -6.35 -3.12
C ILE A 102 -11.67 -6.50 -2.16
N GLN A 103 -11.27 -5.43 -1.48
CA GLN A 103 -10.21 -5.46 -0.47
C GLN A 103 -10.54 -6.44 0.67
N TYR A 104 -11.77 -6.40 1.17
CA TYR A 104 -12.26 -7.33 2.19
C TYR A 104 -12.21 -8.79 1.70
N LEU A 105 -12.54 -9.06 0.44
CA LEU A 105 -12.55 -10.41 -0.11
C LEU A 105 -11.15 -10.98 -0.29
N LEU A 106 -10.22 -10.13 -0.67
CA LEU A 106 -8.82 -10.47 -0.78
C LEU A 106 -8.18 -10.65 0.61
N SER A 107 -8.52 -9.82 1.60
CA SER A 107 -8.05 -9.97 2.98
C SER A 107 -8.67 -11.17 3.70
N SER A 108 -9.91 -11.53 3.36
CA SER A 108 -10.62 -12.70 3.92
C SER A 108 -10.30 -14.01 3.20
N GLY A 109 -9.44 -13.98 2.17
CA GLY A 109 -9.06 -15.17 1.39
C GLY A 109 -10.20 -15.78 0.54
N ILE A 110 -11.24 -15.01 0.25
CA ILE A 110 -12.40 -15.43 -0.55
C ILE A 110 -12.11 -15.33 -2.06
N ILE A 111 -11.31 -14.33 -2.46
CA ILE A 111 -10.81 -14.17 -3.83
C ILE A 111 -9.28 -14.21 -3.80
N THR A 112 -8.68 -14.78 -4.83
CA THR A 112 -7.22 -14.84 -5.00
C THR A 112 -6.79 -14.43 -6.40
N ILE A 113 -5.57 -13.90 -6.50
CA ILE A 113 -4.98 -13.43 -7.75
C ILE A 113 -3.63 -14.11 -7.92
N SER A 114 -3.51 -15.00 -8.91
CA SER A 114 -2.26 -15.64 -9.31
C SER A 114 -1.60 -14.88 -10.48
N GLN A 115 -0.28 -14.72 -10.43
CA GLN A 115 0.50 -14.55 -11.66
C GLN A 115 0.76 -15.95 -12.25
N ASP A 116 -0.01 -16.31 -13.28
CA ASP A 116 -0.22 -17.69 -13.72
C ASP A 116 1.06 -18.50 -14.03
N ASN A 117 2.14 -17.89 -14.52
CA ASN A 117 3.32 -18.68 -14.91
C ASN A 117 4.21 -19.13 -13.75
N VAL A 118 4.16 -18.45 -12.60
CA VAL A 118 5.10 -18.72 -11.49
C VAL A 118 4.49 -19.68 -10.47
N VAL A 119 3.19 -19.55 -10.22
CA VAL A 119 2.43 -20.44 -9.32
C VAL A 119 2.38 -21.87 -9.86
N THR A 120 2.25 -22.04 -11.18
CA THR A 120 2.30 -23.37 -11.82
C THR A 120 3.61 -24.07 -11.52
N ASN A 121 4.77 -23.40 -11.57
CA ASN A 121 6.06 -24.04 -11.30
C ASN A 121 6.19 -24.53 -9.85
N CYS A 122 5.70 -23.78 -8.87
CA CYS A 122 5.71 -24.23 -7.47
C CYS A 122 4.81 -25.46 -7.26
N SER A 123 3.62 -25.48 -7.87
CA SER A 123 2.65 -26.58 -7.71
C SER A 123 3.19 -27.95 -8.16
N GLN A 124 4.14 -27.94 -9.12
CA GLN A 124 4.73 -29.15 -9.72
C GLN A 124 5.93 -29.71 -8.92
N LEU A 125 6.34 -29.06 -7.83
CA LEU A 125 7.46 -29.54 -7.01
C LEU A 125 7.13 -30.89 -6.35
N ALA A 126 8.15 -31.71 -6.12
CA ALA A 126 7.96 -33.10 -5.71
C ALA A 126 7.52 -33.25 -4.24
N THR A 127 8.00 -32.38 -3.34
CA THR A 127 7.75 -32.50 -1.91
C THR A 127 6.89 -31.35 -1.39
N ALA A 128 6.16 -31.59 -0.30
CA ALA A 128 5.36 -30.55 0.36
C ALA A 128 6.24 -29.41 0.91
N ALA A 129 7.45 -29.73 1.39
CA ALA A 129 8.39 -28.73 1.90
C ALA A 129 8.87 -27.79 0.78
N ASP A 130 9.24 -28.35 -0.38
CA ASP A 130 9.68 -27.53 -1.52
C ASP A 130 8.55 -26.64 -2.04
N LYS A 131 7.31 -27.16 -2.07
CA LYS A 131 6.13 -26.37 -2.43
C LYS A 131 5.93 -25.20 -1.47
N GLU A 132 5.99 -25.46 -0.17
CA GLU A 132 5.80 -24.43 0.85
C GLU A 132 6.85 -23.32 0.71
N THR A 133 8.13 -23.67 0.67
CA THR A 133 9.22 -22.69 0.50
C THR A 133 9.09 -21.91 -0.80
N CYS A 134 8.65 -22.54 -1.89
CA CYS A 134 8.40 -21.84 -3.15
C CYS A 134 7.27 -20.82 -3.01
N TYR A 135 6.14 -21.20 -2.40
CA TYR A 135 5.02 -20.29 -2.18
C TYR A 135 5.37 -19.15 -1.21
N GLU A 136 6.13 -19.42 -0.16
CA GLU A 136 6.65 -18.38 0.74
C GLU A 136 7.52 -17.38 -0.02
N GLN A 137 8.43 -17.86 -0.89
CA GLN A 137 9.26 -16.99 -1.73
C GLN A 137 8.42 -16.15 -2.70
N LEU A 138 7.41 -16.75 -3.34
CA LEU A 138 6.50 -15.99 -4.22
C LEU A 138 5.70 -14.93 -3.48
N ALA A 139 5.20 -15.26 -2.28
CA ALA A 139 4.50 -14.31 -1.44
C ALA A 139 5.43 -13.15 -1.04
N TYR A 140 6.68 -13.46 -0.68
CA TYR A 140 7.70 -12.47 -0.36
C TYR A 140 8.04 -11.56 -1.55
N ASP A 141 8.31 -12.13 -2.73
CA ASP A 141 8.66 -11.37 -3.94
C ASP A 141 7.48 -10.50 -4.40
N THR A 142 6.27 -11.02 -4.32
CA THR A 142 5.04 -10.28 -4.62
C THR A 142 4.86 -9.13 -3.65
N LYS A 143 5.07 -9.37 -2.35
CA LYS A 143 5.04 -8.32 -1.31
C LYS A 143 6.04 -7.21 -1.66
N ILE A 144 7.28 -7.54 -2.02
CA ILE A 144 8.32 -6.57 -2.40
C ILE A 144 7.86 -5.74 -3.60
N LYS A 145 7.42 -6.41 -4.67
CA LYS A 145 7.01 -5.76 -5.92
C LYS A 145 5.87 -4.77 -5.69
N ASN A 146 4.85 -5.18 -4.95
CA ASN A 146 3.69 -4.35 -4.64
C ASN A 146 4.08 -3.16 -3.76
N SER A 147 4.92 -3.39 -2.74
CA SER A 147 5.42 -2.33 -1.88
C SER A 147 6.25 -1.29 -2.64
N ILE A 148 7.16 -1.71 -3.52
CA ILE A 148 7.94 -0.80 -4.38
C ILE A 148 7.02 0.04 -5.29
N GLN A 149 5.97 -0.56 -5.83
CA GLN A 149 5.05 0.09 -6.76
C GLN A 149 4.18 1.18 -6.11
N ALA A 150 3.83 1.01 -4.84
CA ALA A 150 2.99 1.95 -4.07
C ALA A 150 3.81 2.97 -3.25
N ALA A 151 5.09 2.66 -2.98
CA ALA A 151 5.95 3.47 -2.13
C ALA A 151 6.53 4.70 -2.82
N THR A 152 6.87 5.70 -2.01
CA THR A 152 7.74 6.81 -2.44
C THR A 152 9.21 6.40 -2.27
N PRO A 153 10.06 6.50 -3.32
CA PRO A 153 11.47 6.15 -3.22
C PRO A 153 12.31 7.30 -2.67
N TYR A 154 13.25 6.97 -1.79
CA TYR A 154 14.26 7.87 -1.23
C TYR A 154 15.66 7.29 -1.50
N VAL A 155 16.42 7.97 -2.36
CA VAL A 155 17.77 7.54 -2.74
C VAL A 155 18.78 8.10 -1.73
N ILE A 156 19.49 7.21 -1.03
CA ILE A 156 20.47 7.56 0.01
C ILE A 156 21.74 6.78 -0.30
N GLY A 157 22.75 7.47 -0.83
CA GLY A 157 23.95 6.81 -1.35
C GLY A 157 23.61 5.74 -2.41
N PRO A 158 24.17 4.52 -2.33
CA PRO A 158 23.88 3.43 -3.25
C PRO A 158 22.53 2.71 -3.00
N VAL A 159 21.84 3.01 -1.89
CA VAL A 159 20.61 2.31 -1.48
C VAL A 159 19.39 3.19 -1.72
N THR A 160 18.34 2.62 -2.30
CA THR A 160 17.01 3.25 -2.33
C THR A 160 16.11 2.64 -1.26
N PHE A 161 15.53 3.50 -0.44
CA PHE A 161 14.51 3.16 0.54
C PHE A 161 13.14 3.47 -0.05
N TYR A 162 12.30 2.46 -0.16
CA TYR A 162 10.89 2.58 -0.53
C TYR A 162 10.09 2.57 0.76
N TYR A 163 9.57 3.74 1.17
CA TYR A 163 8.72 3.86 2.36
C TYR A 163 7.35 3.25 2.08
N VAL A 164 7.03 2.15 2.76
CA VAL A 164 5.80 1.37 2.54
C VAL A 164 4.66 1.97 3.36
N ASN A 165 4.80 1.95 4.68
CA ASN A 165 3.89 2.55 5.65
C ASN A 165 4.58 2.57 7.03
N SER A 166 3.88 3.10 8.02
CA SER A 166 4.17 2.87 9.44
C SER A 166 2.87 2.59 10.17
N GLU A 167 2.97 1.92 11.31
CA GLU A 167 1.86 1.61 12.21
C GLU A 167 2.22 2.04 13.62
N SER A 168 1.27 2.65 14.34
CA SER A 168 1.45 3.03 15.73
C SER A 168 0.45 2.30 16.63
N GLN A 169 0.93 1.87 17.79
CA GLN A 169 0.12 1.22 18.82
C GLN A 169 0.41 1.88 20.17
N ASP A 170 -0.65 2.19 20.92
CA ASP A 170 -0.53 2.67 22.29
C ASP A 170 0.07 1.58 23.19
N ALA A 171 0.90 2.00 24.13
CA ALA A 171 1.53 1.12 25.10
C ALA A 171 1.49 1.74 26.51
N ASP A 172 2.05 1.01 27.48
CA ASP A 172 2.04 1.42 28.88
C ASP A 172 2.77 2.76 29.09
N ASP A 173 2.40 3.46 30.17
CA ASP A 173 3.01 4.72 30.61
C ASP A 173 2.93 5.88 29.58
N GLY A 174 1.92 5.85 28.70
CA GLY A 174 1.73 6.90 27.68
C GLY A 174 2.77 6.85 26.56
N LYS A 175 3.42 5.69 26.37
CA LYS A 175 4.36 5.46 25.28
C LYS A 175 3.63 4.90 24.06
N THR A 176 4.32 4.97 22.93
CA THR A 176 3.84 4.46 21.65
C THR A 176 4.87 3.49 21.09
N ILE A 177 4.39 2.37 20.55
CA ILE A 177 5.16 1.49 19.68
C ILE A 177 4.91 1.96 18.26
N LEU A 178 5.94 2.48 17.61
CA LEU A 178 5.90 2.85 16.19
C LEU A 178 6.73 1.87 15.39
N THR A 179 6.13 1.15 14.45
CA THR A 179 6.85 0.30 13.49
C THR A 179 6.82 0.96 12.11
N ILE A 180 7.97 1.04 11.46
CA ILE A 180 8.13 1.61 10.12
C ILE A 180 8.58 0.51 9.18
N HIS A 181 7.89 0.38 8.05
CA HIS A 181 8.13 -0.63 7.04
C HIS A 181 8.78 -0.01 5.80
N PHE A 182 9.91 -0.58 5.42
CA PHE A 182 10.63 -0.23 4.20
C PHE A 182 10.85 -1.46 3.32
N VAL A 183 10.97 -1.21 2.01
CA VAL A 183 11.78 -2.07 1.14
C VAL A 183 13.06 -1.31 0.82
N VAL A 184 14.21 -1.97 0.93
CA VAL A 184 15.50 -1.41 0.52
C VAL A 184 16.01 -2.12 -0.72
N LYS A 185 16.60 -1.35 -1.64
CA LYS A 185 17.24 -1.88 -2.85
C LYS A 185 18.66 -1.34 -2.98
N ASN A 186 19.62 -2.23 -3.17
CA ASN A 186 20.96 -1.83 -3.59
C ASN A 186 21.00 -1.61 -5.10
N ASN A 187 21.23 -0.38 -5.55
CA ASN A 187 21.33 -0.04 -6.97
C ASN A 187 22.77 0.11 -7.47
N SER A 188 23.77 -0.23 -6.65
CA SER A 188 25.17 -0.25 -7.08
C SER A 188 25.56 -1.60 -7.68
N ASP A 189 26.78 -1.64 -8.21
CA ASP A 189 27.44 -2.82 -8.76
C ASP A 189 28.31 -3.58 -7.73
N HIS A 190 28.29 -3.13 -6.47
CA HIS A 190 29.06 -3.72 -5.36
C HIS A 190 28.16 -4.01 -4.16
N GLN A 191 28.66 -4.79 -3.21
CA GLN A 191 27.92 -5.08 -1.98
C GLN A 191 27.85 -3.84 -1.09
N VAL A 192 26.69 -3.61 -0.47
CA VAL A 192 26.49 -2.55 0.51
C VAL A 192 26.02 -3.18 1.82
N THR A 193 26.69 -2.86 2.92
CA THR A 193 26.31 -3.37 4.24
C THR A 193 25.64 -2.26 5.05
N MET A 194 24.43 -2.54 5.51
CA MET A 194 23.72 -1.76 6.51
C MET A 194 24.18 -2.21 7.90
N THR A 195 24.50 -1.28 8.78
CA THR A 195 25.10 -1.56 10.09
C THR A 195 24.41 -0.82 11.22
N CYS A 196 24.23 -1.53 12.33
CA CYS A 196 23.63 -1.06 13.55
C CYS A 196 24.20 -1.90 14.70
N GLN A 197 25.43 -1.59 15.12
CA GLN A 197 26.20 -2.45 16.04
C GLN A 197 25.58 -2.54 17.44
N ASN A 198 25.01 -1.44 17.93
CA ASN A 198 24.25 -1.39 19.18
C ASN A 198 23.29 -0.18 19.15
N ARG A 199 22.45 -0.08 20.18
CA ARG A 199 21.42 0.96 20.29
C ARG A 199 21.99 2.38 20.26
N ASP A 200 23.12 2.61 20.93
CA ASP A 200 23.70 3.94 21.12
C ASP A 200 24.56 4.40 19.91
N SER A 201 24.99 3.46 19.06
CA SER A 201 25.83 3.73 17.89
C SER A 201 25.17 3.29 16.58
N CYS A 202 23.85 3.13 16.57
CA CYS A 202 23.14 2.72 15.36
C CYS A 202 23.12 3.86 14.34
N SER A 203 23.32 3.52 13.07
CA SER A 203 23.21 4.48 11.97
C SER A 203 21.77 4.89 11.64
N TYR A 204 20.78 4.39 12.39
CA TYR A 204 19.36 4.57 12.13
C TYR A 204 18.64 5.02 13.39
N VAL A 205 17.99 6.18 13.33
CA VAL A 205 17.23 6.76 14.45
C VAL A 205 15.95 7.41 13.95
N LEU A 206 14.94 7.50 14.81
CA LEU A 206 13.77 8.34 14.57
C LEU A 206 14.02 9.70 15.20
N SER A 207 13.79 10.80 14.49
CA SER A 207 14.13 12.14 14.99
C SER A 207 13.01 13.14 14.74
N ASP A 208 12.72 13.99 15.72
CA ASP A 208 11.87 15.19 15.56
C ASP A 208 12.70 16.44 15.19
N GLY A 209 14.00 16.26 14.93
CA GLY A 209 14.96 17.33 14.65
C GLY A 209 15.57 17.98 15.90
N GLN A 210 15.04 17.69 17.10
CA GLN A 210 15.61 18.12 18.38
C GLN A 210 16.14 16.92 19.17
N HIS A 211 15.41 15.81 19.17
CA HIS A 211 15.73 14.59 19.89
C HIS A 211 15.73 13.38 18.95
N ASP A 212 16.74 12.53 19.11
CA ASP A 212 16.86 11.26 18.40
C ASP A 212 16.37 10.13 19.33
N ILE A 213 15.42 9.34 18.84
CA ILE A 213 14.84 8.15 19.48
C ILE A 213 15.50 6.93 18.86
N SER A 214 16.13 6.12 19.71
CA SER A 214 16.77 4.88 19.28
C SER A 214 15.74 3.76 19.09
N TYR A 215 16.00 2.87 18.13
CA TYR A 215 15.17 1.71 17.87
C TYR A 215 15.03 0.82 19.12
N SER A 216 13.91 0.12 19.23
CA SER A 216 13.69 -0.98 20.19
C SER A 216 14.02 -2.33 19.55
N THR A 217 13.52 -2.57 18.33
CA THR A 217 13.82 -3.77 17.52
C THR A 217 13.98 -3.38 16.06
N ASN A 218 14.67 -4.23 15.29
CA ASN A 218 14.82 -4.07 13.84
C ASN A 218 15.13 -5.42 13.16
N THR A 219 15.07 -5.46 11.83
CA THR A 219 15.31 -6.68 11.02
C THR A 219 16.78 -7.09 10.91
N LEU A 220 17.76 -6.23 11.20
CA LEU A 220 19.18 -6.53 11.00
C LEU A 220 19.64 -7.63 11.98
N ILE A 221 19.89 -8.82 11.45
CA ILE A 221 20.37 -9.96 12.23
C ILE A 221 21.79 -9.66 12.70
N TYR A 222 22.02 -9.76 14.01
CA TYR A 222 23.31 -9.42 14.63
C TYR A 222 23.79 -7.99 14.33
N GLY A 223 22.87 -7.05 14.07
CA GLY A 223 23.20 -5.65 13.85
C GLY A 223 23.82 -5.34 12.48
N SER A 224 23.72 -6.25 11.50
CA SER A 224 24.11 -5.94 10.13
C SER A 224 23.28 -6.69 9.08
N MET A 225 23.22 -6.14 7.87
CA MET A 225 22.65 -6.81 6.70
C MET A 225 23.42 -6.38 5.46
N THR A 226 23.88 -7.36 4.67
CA THR A 226 24.58 -7.09 3.40
C THR A 226 23.64 -7.28 2.23
N LEU A 227 23.50 -6.24 1.42
CA LEU A 227 22.76 -6.24 0.16
C LEU A 227 23.75 -6.44 -0.98
N VAL A 228 23.62 -7.55 -1.71
CA VAL A 228 24.39 -7.76 -2.95
C VAL A 228 23.84 -6.85 -4.08
N PRO A 229 24.57 -6.67 -5.21
CA PRO A 229 24.09 -5.83 -6.30
C PRO A 229 22.69 -6.23 -6.76
N ASN A 230 21.80 -5.25 -6.93
CA ASN A 230 20.37 -5.40 -7.26
C ASN A 230 19.50 -6.14 -6.24
N ASP A 231 20.02 -6.49 -5.06
CA ASP A 231 19.24 -7.16 -4.02
C ASP A 231 18.18 -6.22 -3.43
N THR A 232 17.04 -6.81 -3.07
CA THR A 232 15.90 -6.13 -2.45
C THR A 232 15.46 -6.87 -1.21
N LYS A 233 15.31 -6.16 -0.10
CA LYS A 233 14.88 -6.73 1.19
C LYS A 233 13.84 -5.88 1.87
N PHE A 234 12.91 -6.51 2.58
CA PHE A 234 12.08 -5.84 3.58
C PHE A 234 12.90 -5.50 4.82
N LEU A 235 12.58 -4.34 5.39
CA LEU A 235 13.24 -3.81 6.56
C LEU A 235 12.21 -3.14 7.47
N ASP A 236 12.09 -3.65 8.68
CA ASP A 236 11.22 -3.11 9.71
C ASP A 236 12.07 -2.50 10.82
N TRP A 237 11.65 -1.32 11.28
CA TRP A 237 12.22 -0.62 12.42
C TRP A 237 11.13 -0.28 13.41
N THR A 238 11.28 -0.74 14.65
CA THR A 238 10.34 -0.42 15.72
C THR A 238 10.99 0.53 16.72
N PHE A 239 10.23 1.50 17.18
CA PHE A 239 10.59 2.48 18.19
C PHE A 239 9.59 2.39 19.34
N TYR A 240 10.09 2.55 20.56
CA TYR A 240 9.28 2.52 21.78
C TYR A 240 9.67 3.68 22.68
N ASP A 241 8.87 4.75 22.63
CA ASP A 241 9.09 5.97 23.42
C ASP A 241 7.81 6.80 23.54
N VAL A 242 7.88 7.94 24.24
CA VAL A 242 6.83 8.96 24.23
C VAL A 242 6.87 9.70 22.90
N ILE A 243 6.06 9.26 21.94
CA ILE A 243 6.01 9.83 20.58
C ILE A 243 4.76 10.70 20.46
N ASP A 244 4.96 12.00 20.31
CA ASP A 244 3.88 12.96 20.10
C ASP A 244 3.41 12.97 18.63
N PRO A 245 2.24 12.42 18.26
CA PRO A 245 1.79 12.33 16.87
C PRO A 245 1.50 13.69 16.22
N SER A 246 1.47 14.78 16.99
CA SER A 246 1.33 16.14 16.45
C SER A 246 2.63 16.71 15.86
N LYS A 247 3.77 16.09 16.17
CA LYS A 247 5.09 16.47 15.64
C LYS A 247 5.41 15.73 14.35
N ASN A 248 6.29 16.34 13.56
CA ASN A 248 6.88 15.69 12.39
C ASN A 248 8.11 14.90 12.81
N TYR A 249 8.15 13.62 12.45
CA TYR A 249 9.34 12.78 12.64
C TYR A 249 9.92 12.36 11.30
N SER A 250 11.23 12.10 11.31
CA SER A 250 11.94 11.51 10.18
C SER A 250 12.75 10.32 10.63
N PHE A 251 12.79 9.28 9.80
CA PHE A 251 13.74 8.20 9.91
C PHE A 251 15.08 8.68 9.34
N VAL A 252 16.07 8.85 10.20
CA VAL A 252 17.38 9.42 9.86
C VAL A 252 18.40 8.31 9.70
N ILE A 253 19.14 8.38 8.59
CA ILE A 253 20.16 7.41 8.20
C ILE A 253 21.52 8.13 8.20
N LYS A 254 22.49 7.56 8.92
CA LYS A 254 23.86 8.07 9.10
C LYS A 254 24.87 6.95 8.84
N GLU A 255 24.84 6.39 7.63
CA GLU A 255 25.74 5.31 7.20
C GLU A 255 26.99 5.88 6.53
N GLN A 256 28.08 5.11 6.54
CA GLN A 256 29.33 5.52 5.87
C GLN A 256 29.15 5.69 4.35
N TRP A 257 28.24 4.92 3.76
CA TRP A 257 27.92 4.96 2.34
C TRP A 257 26.87 6.02 1.97
N GLY A 258 26.22 6.66 2.94
CA GLY A 258 25.18 7.65 2.66
C GLY A 258 24.46 8.15 3.91
N THR A 259 24.08 9.43 3.87
CA THR A 259 23.28 10.07 4.91
C THR A 259 22.00 10.65 4.31
N GLY A 260 20.91 10.62 5.07
CA GLY A 260 19.62 11.10 4.60
C GLY A 260 18.54 11.03 5.66
N SER A 261 17.38 11.59 5.36
CA SER A 261 16.20 11.52 6.21
C SER A 261 14.95 11.23 5.39
N ILE A 262 14.06 10.43 5.94
CA ILE A 262 12.81 10.02 5.32
C ILE A 262 11.66 10.45 6.23
N PRO A 263 10.75 11.35 5.80
CA PRO A 263 9.60 11.75 6.59
C PRO A 263 8.70 10.56 6.92
N VAL A 264 8.29 10.43 8.19
CA VAL A 264 7.43 9.34 8.68
C VAL A 264 6.01 9.88 8.85
N LYS A 265 5.02 9.11 8.40
CA LYS A 265 3.59 9.44 8.54
C LYS A 265 2.96 8.56 9.59
N PHE A 266 2.32 9.15 10.59
CA PHE A 266 1.51 8.40 11.55
C PHE A 266 0.16 8.04 10.91
N SER A 267 -0.23 6.78 11.03
CA SER A 267 -1.52 6.25 10.56
C SER A 267 -2.32 5.68 11.72
#